data_AF-A0A0G1TBZ2-F1
#
_entry.id   AF-A0A0G1TBZ2-F1
#
_cell.length_a   1.000
_cell.length_b   1.000
_cell.length_c   1.000
_cell.angle_alpha   90.00
_cell.angle_beta   90.00
_cell.angle_gamma   90.00
#
_symmetry.space_group_name_H-M   'P 1'
#
loop_
_entity.id
_entity.type
_entity.pdbx_description
1 polymer ?
#
loop_
_entity_poly.entity_id
_entity_poly.type
_entity_poly.pdbx_seq_one_letter_code
_entity_poly.pdbx_strand_id
1 'polypeptide(L)'
;MTFFWIVVIIVVVWWLARRSEKNSGNTNTTVEVEEPKTSQISEEVVFNIQNKFETKLRDEVDFPDAIGGFEAYVYSKLMLTWYNKLAGANRYNDEMTQKLRNDWTDYMGAIEDRSTYNYLSMEFYDEKDNAKSESYREKHILASRKAFAIEDAFAAAVGKDAEAELEAVRARDRWDFDKFGNMAPEGHTFGLDGKPKKKKD
;
A
#
# COMPACT_ATOMS: atom_id res chain seq x y z
N MET A 1 20.48 -9.16 -44.04
CA MET A 1 19.87 -8.82 -42.72
C MET A 1 18.76 -7.77 -42.80
N THR A 2 18.12 -7.54 -43.96
CA THR A 2 17.06 -6.52 -44.12
C THR A 2 15.64 -7.11 -44.19
N PHE A 3 15.50 -8.40 -44.53
CA PHE A 3 14.19 -9.07 -44.63
C PHE A 3 13.53 -9.37 -43.28
N PHE A 4 14.31 -9.52 -42.21
CA PHE A 4 13.78 -9.85 -40.87
C PHE A 4 12.98 -8.67 -40.26
N TRP A 5 13.41 -7.44 -40.54
CA TRP A 5 12.75 -6.22 -40.05
C TRP A 5 11.40 -5.95 -40.72
N ILE A 6 11.27 -6.30 -42.00
CA ILE A 6 10.02 -6.12 -42.76
C ILE A 6 8.91 -7.02 -42.19
N VAL A 7 9.25 -8.27 -41.86
CA VAL A 7 8.28 -9.22 -41.28
C VAL A 7 7.83 -8.76 -39.88
N VAL A 8 8.74 -8.23 -39.06
CA VAL A 8 8.40 -7.69 -37.73
C VAL A 8 7.45 -6.49 -37.85
N ILE A 9 7.70 -5.57 -38.80
CA ILE A 9 6.83 -4.41 -39.01
C ILE A 9 5.44 -4.84 -39.46
N ILE A 10 5.33 -5.83 -40.37
CA ILE A 10 4.04 -6.35 -40.82
C ILE A 10 3.26 -7.00 -39.67
N VAL A 11 3.93 -7.76 -38.79
CA VAL A 11 3.29 -8.37 -37.61
C VAL A 11 2.84 -7.32 -36.61
N VAL A 12 3.62 -6.27 -36.38
CA VAL A 12 3.26 -5.16 -35.47
C VAL A 12 2.08 -4.35 -36.01
N VAL A 13 2.09 -4.02 -37.31
CA VAL A 13 0.97 -3.30 -37.94
C VAL A 13 -0.30 -4.16 -37.95
N TRP A 14 -0.19 -5.45 -38.24
CA TRP A 14 -1.32 -6.38 -38.19
C TRP A 14 -1.84 -6.59 -36.77
N TRP A 15 -0.97 -6.63 -35.76
CA TRP A 15 -1.36 -6.73 -34.36
C TRP A 15 -2.05 -5.44 -33.85
N LEU A 16 -1.58 -4.27 -34.26
CA LEU A 16 -2.20 -2.98 -33.94
C LEU A 16 -3.57 -2.81 -34.60
N ALA A 17 -3.71 -3.19 -35.87
CA ALA A 17 -4.99 -3.16 -36.57
C ALA A 17 -6.02 -4.11 -35.92
N ARG A 18 -5.60 -5.31 -35.52
CA ARG A 18 -6.47 -6.29 -34.85
C ARG A 18 -6.89 -5.88 -33.44
N ARG A 19 -6.10 -5.02 -32.77
CA ARG A 19 -6.47 -4.41 -31.47
C ARG A 19 -7.48 -3.27 -31.63
N SER A 20 -7.43 -2.56 -32.75
CA SER A 20 -8.34 -1.45 -33.07
C SER A 20 -9.77 -1.92 -33.40
N GLU A 21 -9.93 -3.08 -34.03
CA GLU A 21 -11.27 -3.58 -34.42
C GLU A 21 -12.13 -4.08 -33.25
N LYS A 22 -11.54 -4.39 -32.10
CA LYS A 22 -12.32 -4.74 -30.89
C LYS A 22 -12.90 -3.51 -30.14
N ASN A 23 -12.48 -2.30 -30.50
CA ASN A 23 -12.86 -1.06 -29.81
C ASN A 23 -13.66 -0.07 -30.68
N SER A 24 -13.98 -0.41 -31.94
CA SER A 24 -14.71 0.50 -32.82
C SER A 24 -16.19 0.11 -32.90
N GLY A 25 -16.90 0.39 -31.80
CA GLY A 25 -18.34 0.26 -31.66
C GLY A 25 -18.95 1.60 -31.23
N ASN A 26 -19.22 2.43 -32.24
CA ASN A 26 -20.20 3.53 -32.26
C ASN A 26 -19.82 4.88 -31.58
N THR A 27 -19.80 5.89 -32.44
CA THR A 27 -19.56 7.33 -32.22
C THR A 27 -20.81 8.07 -31.71
N ASN A 28 -20.53 9.19 -31.03
CA ASN A 28 -21.41 10.24 -30.52
C ASN A 28 -21.99 10.00 -29.13
N THR A 29 -21.31 10.50 -28.09
CA THR A 29 -21.90 11.09 -26.86
C THR A 29 -20.77 11.78 -26.08
N THR A 30 -21.13 12.92 -25.48
CA THR A 30 -20.45 13.74 -24.46
C THR A 30 -19.24 13.11 -23.78
N VAL A 31 -18.15 13.88 -23.64
CA VAL A 31 -16.98 13.51 -22.81
C VAL A 31 -17.41 13.45 -21.35
N GLU A 32 -18.01 12.33 -20.94
CA GLU A 32 -17.93 11.86 -19.57
C GLU A 32 -16.52 11.30 -19.37
N VAL A 33 -15.82 11.84 -18.38
CA VAL A 33 -14.63 11.23 -17.82
C VAL A 33 -15.09 9.88 -17.26
N GLU A 34 -14.97 8.79 -18.03
CA GLU A 34 -15.19 7.45 -17.51
C GLU A 34 -14.15 7.23 -16.40
N GLU A 35 -14.61 7.33 -15.15
CA GLU A 35 -13.84 6.86 -14.02
C GLU A 35 -13.45 5.40 -14.28
N PRO A 36 -12.17 5.02 -14.06
CA PRO A 36 -11.74 3.66 -14.31
C PRO A 36 -12.63 2.72 -13.50
N LYS A 37 -13.37 1.84 -14.20
CA LYS A 37 -14.22 0.81 -13.58
C LYS A 37 -13.39 0.06 -12.54
N THR A 38 -13.56 0.43 -11.28
CA THR A 38 -12.98 -0.28 -10.15
C THR A 38 -13.45 -1.71 -10.24
N SER A 39 -12.52 -2.67 -10.35
CA SER A 39 -12.86 -4.09 -10.32
C SER A 39 -13.67 -4.35 -9.06
N GLN A 40 -14.87 -4.90 -9.19
CA GLN A 40 -15.68 -5.22 -8.02
C GLN A 40 -14.97 -6.28 -7.18
N ILE A 41 -14.59 -5.93 -5.95
CA ILE A 41 -13.95 -6.82 -4.99
C ILE A 41 -15.02 -7.35 -4.02
N SER A 42 -15.09 -8.68 -3.91
CA SER A 42 -15.97 -9.33 -2.95
C SER A 42 -15.41 -9.25 -1.53
N GLU A 43 -16.28 -9.33 -0.54
CA GLU A 43 -15.87 -9.33 0.87
C GLU A 43 -14.96 -10.51 1.21
N GLU A 44 -15.19 -11.67 0.61
CA GLU A 44 -14.34 -12.86 0.76
C GLU A 44 -12.91 -12.60 0.28
N VAL A 45 -12.74 -11.89 -0.85
CA VAL A 45 -11.40 -11.54 -1.35
C VAL A 45 -10.70 -10.59 -0.38
N VAL A 46 -11.41 -9.58 0.13
CA VAL A 46 -10.87 -8.64 1.12
C VAL A 46 -10.43 -9.38 2.39
N PHE A 47 -11.29 -10.27 2.91
CA PHE A 47 -11.00 -11.08 4.08
C PHE A 47 -9.74 -11.94 3.88
N ASN A 48 -9.62 -12.60 2.73
CA ASN A 48 -8.46 -13.43 2.43
C ASN A 48 -7.16 -12.62 2.33
N ILE A 49 -7.20 -11.43 1.71
CA ILE A 49 -6.05 -10.52 1.66
C ILE A 49 -5.67 -10.07 3.06
N GLN A 50 -6.65 -9.65 3.87
CA GLN A 50 -6.41 -9.22 5.24
C GLN A 50 -5.82 -10.33 6.10
N ASN A 51 -6.39 -11.53 6.06
CA ASN A 51 -5.90 -12.66 6.84
C ASN A 51 -4.46 -13.05 6.44
N LYS A 52 -4.11 -12.95 5.16
CA LYS A 52 -2.73 -13.15 4.70
C LYS A 52 -1.80 -12.08 5.25
N PHE A 53 -2.20 -10.82 5.17
CA PHE A 53 -1.43 -9.69 5.70
C PHE A 53 -1.21 -9.79 7.21
N GLU A 54 -2.25 -10.13 7.99
CA GLU A 54 -2.17 -10.34 9.43
C GLU A 54 -1.30 -11.55 9.81
N THR A 55 -1.31 -12.60 8.99
CA THR A 55 -0.42 -13.74 9.14
C THR A 55 1.03 -13.31 8.95
N LYS A 56 1.33 -12.50 7.93
CA LYS A 56 2.66 -11.93 7.69
C LYS A 56 3.13 -11.07 8.88
N LEU A 57 2.27 -10.18 9.37
CA LEU A 57 2.57 -9.33 10.54
C LEU A 57 2.98 -10.15 11.78
N ARG A 58 2.35 -11.31 11.99
CA ARG A 58 2.59 -12.16 13.16
C ARG A 58 3.79 -13.09 12.98
N ASP A 59 3.87 -13.75 11.83
CA ASP A 59 4.74 -14.90 11.63
C ASP A 59 6.08 -14.54 10.97
N GLU A 60 6.15 -13.40 10.27
CA GLU A 60 7.34 -12.93 9.55
C GLU A 60 7.99 -11.71 10.22
N VAL A 61 7.72 -11.47 11.50
CA VAL A 61 8.17 -10.28 12.24
C VAL A 61 9.71 -10.14 12.36
N ASP A 62 10.43 -11.26 12.23
CA ASP A 62 11.89 -11.32 12.31
C ASP A 62 12.57 -11.39 10.92
N PHE A 63 11.80 -11.26 9.84
CA PHE A 63 12.33 -11.25 8.48
C PHE A 63 12.98 -9.89 8.17
N PRO A 64 13.97 -9.85 7.26
CA PRO A 64 14.69 -8.61 6.99
C PRO A 64 13.83 -7.57 6.24
N ASP A 65 12.75 -8.00 5.57
CA ASP A 65 11.72 -7.16 4.96
C ASP A 65 10.42 -7.11 5.79
N ALA A 66 10.49 -7.47 7.08
CA ALA A 66 9.36 -7.41 7.99
C ALA A 66 8.74 -6.01 8.05
N ILE A 67 7.42 -5.97 8.19
CA ILE A 67 6.69 -4.72 8.40
C ILE A 67 7.08 -4.17 9.77
N GLY A 68 7.44 -2.88 9.81
CA GLY A 68 7.90 -2.23 11.02
C GLY A 68 6.81 -2.10 12.09
N GLY A 69 7.24 -1.97 13.34
CA GLY A 69 6.35 -1.80 14.50
C GLY A 69 5.41 -0.60 14.39
N PHE A 70 5.91 0.52 13.86
CA PHE A 70 5.09 1.70 13.60
C PHE A 70 3.95 1.38 12.64
N GLU A 71 4.25 0.74 11.50
CA GLU A 71 3.27 0.36 10.50
C GLU A 71 2.26 -0.67 11.07
N ALA A 72 2.73 -1.63 11.86
CA ALA A 72 1.87 -2.60 12.55
C ALA A 72 0.91 -1.91 13.54
N TYR A 73 1.37 -0.87 14.26
CA TYR A 73 0.52 -0.07 15.13
C TYR A 73 -0.54 0.69 14.33
N VAL A 74 -0.14 1.43 13.28
CA VAL A 74 -1.07 2.20 12.44
C VAL A 74 -2.11 1.28 11.81
N TYR A 75 -1.70 0.13 11.29
CA TYR A 75 -2.62 -0.89 10.79
C TYR A 75 -3.64 -1.34 11.85
N SER A 76 -3.16 -1.85 12.99
CA SER A 76 -4.00 -2.57 13.95
C SER A 76 -4.86 -1.66 14.83
N LYS A 77 -4.36 -0.46 15.16
CA LYS A 77 -5.04 0.47 16.07
C LYS A 77 -5.88 1.51 15.35
N LEU A 78 -5.40 1.98 14.20
CA LEU A 78 -6.06 3.06 13.46
C LEU A 78 -6.82 2.49 12.26
N MET A 79 -6.11 2.01 11.25
CA MET A 79 -6.67 1.77 9.94
C MET A 79 -7.70 0.64 9.92
N LEU A 80 -7.46 -0.48 10.62
CA LEU A 80 -8.43 -1.56 10.75
C LEU A 80 -9.74 -1.09 11.42
N THR A 81 -9.61 -0.29 12.50
CA THR A 81 -10.75 0.29 13.21
C THR A 81 -11.53 1.23 12.30
N TRP A 82 -10.83 2.12 11.59
CA TRP A 82 -11.43 3.08 10.67
C TRP A 82 -12.10 2.40 9.49
N TYR A 83 -11.47 1.38 8.90
CA TYR A 83 -12.06 0.57 7.84
C TYR A 83 -13.37 -0.06 8.29
N ASN A 84 -13.38 -0.76 9.42
CA ASN A 84 -14.60 -1.40 9.93
C ASN A 84 -15.72 -0.38 10.19
N LYS A 85 -15.38 0.79 10.74
CA LYS A 85 -16.32 1.89 10.97
C LYS A 85 -16.91 2.41 9.65
N LEU A 86 -16.07 2.72 8.67
CA LEU A 86 -16.48 3.27 7.37
C LEU A 86 -17.27 2.25 6.55
N ALA A 87 -16.82 0.99 6.50
CA ALA A 87 -17.50 -0.10 5.82
C ALA A 87 -18.89 -0.35 6.42
N GLY A 88 -19.00 -0.35 7.75
CA GLY A 88 -20.28 -0.47 8.44
C GLY A 88 -21.23 0.68 8.15
N ALA A 89 -20.73 1.92 8.17
CA ALA A 89 -21.51 3.12 7.87
C ALA A 89 -22.02 3.17 6.41
N ASN A 90 -21.27 2.59 5.48
CA ASN A 90 -21.56 2.63 4.04
C ASN A 90 -22.11 1.31 3.47
N ARG A 91 -22.52 0.35 4.31
CA ARG A 91 -22.90 -1.02 3.89
C ARG A 91 -24.01 -1.13 2.84
N TYR A 92 -24.78 -0.06 2.60
CA TYR A 92 -25.85 0.00 1.59
C TYR A 92 -25.52 0.94 0.42
N ASN A 93 -24.32 1.51 0.41
CA ASN A 93 -23.78 2.29 -0.69
C ASN A 93 -22.71 1.42 -1.37
N ASP A 94 -23.10 0.75 -2.46
CA ASP A 94 -22.24 -0.19 -3.17
C ASP A 94 -20.98 0.47 -3.72
N GLU A 95 -21.10 1.66 -4.29
CA GLU A 95 -19.98 2.42 -4.85
C GLU A 95 -18.94 2.75 -3.77
N MET A 96 -19.40 3.33 -2.66
CA MET A 96 -18.53 3.67 -1.52
C MET A 96 -17.94 2.42 -0.88
N THR A 97 -18.71 1.34 -0.78
CA THR A 97 -18.22 0.04 -0.27
C THR A 97 -17.10 -0.50 -1.15
N GLN A 98 -17.26 -0.46 -2.47
CA GLN A 98 -16.22 -0.91 -3.39
C GLN A 98 -14.97 -0.04 -3.30
N LYS A 99 -15.14 1.29 -3.23
CA LYS A 99 -14.01 2.20 -3.01
C LYS A 99 -13.25 1.88 -1.72
N LEU A 100 -13.96 1.75 -0.59
CA LEU A 100 -13.34 1.43 0.71
C LEU A 100 -12.61 0.08 0.68
N ARG A 101 -13.16 -0.93 -0.01
CA ARG A 101 -12.51 -2.23 -0.17
C ARG A 101 -11.23 -2.13 -1.00
N ASN A 102 -11.29 -1.41 -2.13
CA ASN A 102 -10.11 -1.18 -2.96
C ASN A 102 -9.03 -0.46 -2.16
N ASP A 103 -9.35 0.68 -1.55
CA ASP A 103 -8.38 1.47 -0.77
C ASP A 103 -7.79 0.65 0.39
N TRP A 104 -8.61 -0.17 1.07
CA TRP A 104 -8.14 -1.05 2.15
C TRP A 104 -7.16 -2.11 1.67
N THR A 105 -7.46 -2.79 0.55
CA THR A 105 -6.55 -3.78 -0.03
C THR A 105 -5.28 -3.14 -0.58
N ASP A 106 -5.41 -1.95 -1.16
CA ASP A 106 -4.30 -1.15 -1.69
C ASP A 106 -3.36 -0.66 -0.59
N TYR A 107 -3.91 -0.32 0.58
CA TYR A 107 -3.14 0.09 1.75
C TYR A 107 -2.28 -1.06 2.28
N MET A 108 -2.86 -2.25 2.48
CA MET A 108 -2.10 -3.43 2.92
C MET A 108 -0.99 -3.78 1.93
N GLY A 109 -1.29 -3.78 0.63
CA GLY A 109 -0.28 -4.00 -0.41
C GLY A 109 0.82 -2.93 -0.40
N ALA A 110 0.47 -1.66 -0.21
CA ALA A 110 1.46 -0.57 -0.16
C ALA A 110 2.42 -0.69 1.04
N ILE A 111 1.96 -1.17 2.20
CA ILE A 111 2.82 -1.42 3.36
C ILE A 111 3.79 -2.58 3.10
N GLU A 112 3.30 -3.68 2.52
CA GLU A 112 4.15 -4.82 2.16
C GLU A 112 5.23 -4.41 1.16
N ASP A 113 4.83 -3.71 0.09
CA ASP A 113 5.71 -3.21 -0.96
C ASP A 113 6.75 -2.24 -0.38
N ARG A 114 6.32 -1.32 0.49
CA ARG A 114 7.21 -0.36 1.14
C ARG A 114 8.32 -1.07 1.91
N SER A 115 7.99 -2.08 2.70
CA SER A 115 8.95 -2.84 3.51
C SER A 115 9.90 -3.65 2.62
N THR A 116 9.34 -4.34 1.62
CA THR A 116 10.08 -5.15 0.64
C THR A 116 11.08 -4.32 -0.15
N TYR A 117 10.64 -3.19 -0.73
CA TYR A 117 11.50 -2.34 -1.55
C TYR A 117 12.56 -1.59 -0.73
N ASN A 118 12.25 -1.27 0.53
CA ASN A 118 13.26 -0.72 1.44
C ASN A 118 14.41 -1.73 1.61
N TYR A 119 14.08 -2.97 1.97
CA TYR A 119 15.07 -4.04 2.12
C TYR A 119 15.87 -4.26 0.83
N LEU A 120 15.17 -4.46 -0.31
CA LEU A 120 15.83 -4.69 -1.59
C LEU A 120 16.74 -3.53 -2.01
N SER A 121 16.44 -2.29 -1.66
CA SER A 121 17.32 -1.16 -1.96
C SER A 121 18.66 -1.24 -1.20
N MET A 122 18.70 -1.91 -0.05
CA MET A 122 19.89 -2.05 0.80
C MET A 122 20.76 -3.25 0.43
N GLU A 123 20.23 -4.25 -0.28
CA GLU A 123 20.96 -5.47 -0.65
C GLU A 123 22.02 -5.27 -1.75
N PHE A 124 21.97 -4.14 -2.48
CA PHE A 124 22.91 -3.84 -3.56
C PHE A 124 24.02 -2.90 -3.08
N TYR A 125 25.21 -3.46 -2.85
CA TYR A 125 26.39 -2.73 -2.37
C TYR A 125 27.41 -2.38 -3.49
N ASP A 126 27.32 -3.01 -4.66
CA ASP A 126 28.27 -2.81 -5.77
C ASP A 126 27.80 -1.67 -6.70
N GLU A 127 28.73 -0.82 -7.17
CA GLU A 127 28.46 0.31 -8.06
C GLU A 127 27.74 -0.14 -9.36
N LYS A 128 27.95 -1.39 -9.77
CA LYS A 128 27.33 -1.99 -10.96
C LYS A 128 25.81 -2.22 -10.83
N ASP A 129 25.31 -2.38 -9.61
CA ASP A 129 23.89 -2.59 -9.33
C ASP A 129 23.19 -1.35 -8.74
N ASN A 130 23.88 -0.21 -8.70
CA ASN A 130 23.36 1.04 -8.16
C ASN A 130 22.03 1.48 -8.82
N ALA A 131 21.88 1.25 -10.14
CA ALA A 131 20.64 1.53 -10.85
C ALA A 131 19.44 0.69 -10.35
N LYS A 132 19.68 -0.55 -9.88
CA LYS A 132 18.62 -1.39 -9.29
C LYS A 132 18.29 -0.92 -7.87
N SER A 133 19.31 -0.60 -7.07
CA SER A 133 19.12 -0.02 -5.73
C SER A 133 18.24 1.23 -5.80
N GLU A 134 18.54 2.15 -6.71
CA GLU A 134 17.78 3.38 -6.87
C GLU A 134 16.35 3.12 -7.35
N SER A 135 16.17 2.18 -8.29
CA SER A 135 14.81 1.78 -8.71
C SER A 135 13.98 1.23 -7.54
N TYR A 136 14.56 0.46 -6.63
CA TYR A 136 13.86 0.01 -5.43
C TYR A 136 13.61 1.14 -4.43
N ARG A 137 14.54 2.08 -4.28
CA ARG A 137 14.34 3.29 -3.46
C ARG A 137 13.17 4.13 -3.98
N GLU A 138 13.07 4.33 -5.29
CA GLU A 138 11.93 5.01 -5.92
C GLU A 138 10.62 4.27 -5.66
N LYS A 139 10.60 2.94 -5.82
CA LYS A 139 9.40 2.13 -5.53
C LYS A 139 9.00 2.19 -4.06
N HIS A 140 9.97 2.18 -3.14
CA HIS A 140 9.72 2.38 -1.71
C HIS A 140 9.05 3.74 -1.44
N ILE A 141 9.54 4.82 -2.09
CA ILE A 141 8.96 6.16 -1.96
C ILE A 141 7.52 6.18 -2.50
N LEU A 142 7.27 5.56 -3.65
CA LEU A 142 5.92 5.48 -4.24
C LEU A 142 4.96 4.69 -3.34
N ALA A 143 5.38 3.54 -2.82
CA ALA A 143 4.59 2.74 -1.90
C ALA A 143 4.29 3.50 -0.60
N SER A 144 5.29 4.22 -0.06
CA SER A 144 5.12 5.07 1.13
C SER A 144 4.09 6.17 0.90
N ARG A 145 4.17 6.88 -0.24
CA ARG A 145 3.20 7.93 -0.58
C ARG A 145 1.79 7.38 -0.75
N LYS A 146 1.65 6.20 -1.36
CA LYS A 146 0.35 5.53 -1.51
C LYS A 146 -0.24 5.18 -0.14
N ALA A 147 0.54 4.57 0.74
CA ALA A 147 0.10 4.22 2.10
C ALA A 147 -0.36 5.48 2.86
N PHE A 148 0.46 6.54 2.90
CA PHE A 148 0.12 7.78 3.61
C PHE A 148 -1.12 8.47 3.05
N ALA A 149 -1.27 8.53 1.71
CA ALA A 149 -2.45 9.11 1.11
C ALA A 149 -3.74 8.35 1.48
N ILE A 150 -3.67 7.03 1.59
CA ILE A 150 -4.81 6.22 2.03
C ILE A 150 -5.08 6.41 3.53
N GLU A 151 -4.05 6.46 4.37
CA GLU A 151 -4.19 6.77 5.80
C GLU A 151 -4.88 8.13 6.02
N ASP A 152 -4.43 9.15 5.30
CA ASP A 152 -5.00 10.51 5.37
C ASP A 152 -6.46 10.52 4.91
N ALA A 153 -6.76 9.82 3.81
CA ALA A 153 -8.12 9.72 3.29
C ALA A 153 -9.07 9.01 4.27
N PHE A 154 -8.62 7.94 4.93
CA PHE A 154 -9.40 7.25 5.95
C PHE A 154 -9.60 8.13 7.18
N ALA A 155 -8.55 8.77 7.69
CA ALA A 155 -8.64 9.67 8.83
C ALA A 155 -9.62 10.82 8.56
N ALA A 156 -9.51 11.47 7.39
CA ALA A 156 -10.42 12.54 6.97
C ALA A 156 -11.88 12.07 6.85
N ALA A 157 -12.11 10.86 6.30
CA ALA A 157 -13.44 10.28 6.18
C ALA A 157 -14.05 9.90 7.55
N VAL A 158 -13.21 9.55 8.54
CA VAL A 158 -13.65 9.25 9.91
C VAL A 158 -13.96 10.51 10.71
N GLY A 159 -13.15 11.56 10.55
CA GLY A 159 -13.35 12.88 11.15
C GLY A 159 -12.09 13.50 11.79
N LYS A 160 -12.24 14.72 12.32
CA LYS A 160 -11.11 15.54 12.84
C LYS A 160 -10.32 14.89 13.98
N ASP A 161 -10.98 14.11 14.83
CA ASP A 161 -10.28 13.40 15.90
C ASP A 161 -9.34 12.31 15.35
N ALA A 162 -9.72 11.64 14.24
CA ALA A 162 -8.89 10.64 13.59
C ALA A 162 -7.69 11.28 12.85
N GLU A 163 -7.88 12.44 12.22
CA GLU A 163 -6.77 13.22 11.67
C GLU A 163 -5.76 13.60 12.77
N ALA A 164 -6.24 14.11 13.90
CA ALA A 164 -5.38 14.48 15.03
C ALA A 164 -4.66 13.27 15.65
N GLU A 165 -5.34 12.12 15.75
CA GLU A 165 -4.75 10.87 16.22
C GLU A 165 -3.64 10.38 15.28
N LEU A 166 -3.86 10.42 13.95
CA LEU A 166 -2.85 10.03 12.96
C LEU A 166 -1.59 10.89 13.08
N GLU A 167 -1.76 12.21 13.17
CA GLU A 167 -0.65 13.15 13.31
C GLU A 167 0.10 12.94 14.63
N ALA A 168 -0.61 12.72 15.73
CA ALA A 168 0.00 12.42 17.02
C ALA A 168 0.81 11.11 16.99
N VAL A 169 0.37 10.11 16.23
CA VAL A 169 1.11 8.85 16.04
C VAL A 169 2.34 9.06 15.15
N ARG A 170 2.22 9.79 14.04
CA ARG A 170 3.34 10.12 13.13
C ARG A 170 4.43 10.97 13.78
N ALA A 171 4.07 11.79 14.77
CA ALA A 171 5.02 12.59 15.54
C ALA A 171 5.88 11.77 16.53
N ARG A 172 5.55 10.49 16.75
CA ARG A 172 6.31 9.62 17.66
C ARG A 172 7.57 9.08 17.02
N ASP A 173 8.54 8.73 17.86
CA ASP A 173 9.76 8.07 17.39
C ASP A 173 9.45 6.61 17.00
N ARG A 174 10.12 6.08 15.97
CA ARG A 174 10.02 4.66 15.58
C ARG A 174 10.32 3.71 16.74
N TRP A 175 11.19 4.10 17.67
CA TRP A 175 11.54 3.33 18.86
C TRP A 175 10.45 3.36 19.94
N ASP A 176 9.40 4.16 19.78
CA ASP A 176 8.22 4.11 20.67
C ASP A 176 7.35 2.88 20.38
N PHE A 177 7.67 2.06 19.36
CA PHE A 177 6.90 0.88 18.97
C PHE A 177 7.78 -0.39 19.00
N ASP A 178 7.25 -1.48 19.56
CA ASP A 178 7.90 -2.79 19.43
C ASP A 178 7.65 -3.39 18.05
N LYS A 179 8.31 -4.51 17.75
CA LYS A 179 8.17 -5.18 16.45
C LYS A 179 6.75 -5.70 16.14
N PHE A 180 5.87 -5.79 17.14
CA PHE A 180 4.47 -6.19 16.99
C PHE A 180 3.50 -5.01 16.91
N GLY A 181 4.02 -3.78 16.98
CA GLY A 181 3.22 -2.56 16.99
C GLY A 181 2.56 -2.27 18.33
N ASN A 182 3.11 -2.74 19.45
CA ASN A 182 2.74 -2.24 20.76
C ASN A 182 3.53 -0.97 21.08
N MET A 183 2.84 0.02 21.64
CA MET A 183 3.49 1.27 22.05
C MET A 183 4.21 1.10 23.38
N ALA A 184 5.37 1.73 23.51
CA ALA A 184 6.13 1.77 24.74
C ALA A 184 5.32 2.51 25.84
N PRO A 185 5.48 2.13 27.11
CA PRO A 185 4.93 2.90 28.22
C PRO A 185 5.40 4.35 28.18
N GLU A 186 4.61 5.26 28.76
CA GLU A 186 4.97 6.67 28.84
C GLU A 186 6.38 6.87 29.43
N GLY A 187 7.18 7.75 28.80
CA GLY A 187 8.57 7.98 29.18
C GLY A 187 9.56 6.88 28.77
N HIS A 188 9.16 5.89 27.98
CA HIS A 188 10.02 4.79 27.53
C HIS A 188 10.10 4.68 26.00
N THR A 189 11.14 4.02 25.51
CA THR A 189 11.35 3.54 24.13
C THR A 189 11.81 2.09 24.17
N PHE A 190 11.56 1.33 23.11
CA PHE A 190 12.14 0.00 22.95
C PHE A 190 13.61 0.09 22.53
N GLY A 191 14.45 -0.70 23.19
CA GLY A 191 15.80 -0.98 22.71
C GLY A 191 15.83 -2.05 21.62
N LEU A 192 17.02 -2.27 21.04
CA LEU A 192 17.26 -3.37 20.08
C LEU A 192 16.92 -4.76 20.64
N ASP A 193 16.96 -4.93 21.97
CA ASP A 193 16.58 -6.13 22.69
C ASP A 193 15.05 -6.28 22.87
N GLY A 194 14.26 -5.38 22.30
CA GLY A 194 12.80 -5.39 22.39
C GLY A 194 12.23 -5.04 23.76
N LYS A 195 13.09 -4.60 24.70
CA LYS A 195 12.69 -4.23 26.06
C LYS A 195 12.52 -2.72 26.19
N PRO A 196 11.49 -2.23 26.90
CA PRO A 196 11.32 -0.82 27.17
C PRO A 196 12.46 -0.30 28.05
N LYS A 197 13.01 0.85 27.68
CA LYS A 197 14.07 1.60 28.37
C LYS A 197 13.59 3.02 28.55
N LYS A 198 13.94 3.65 29.68
CA LYS A 198 13.61 5.06 29.90
C LYS A 198 14.24 5.92 28.80
N LYS A 199 13.48 6.88 28.28
CA LYS A 199 14.01 7.93 27.39
C LYS A 199 15.14 8.64 28.14
N LYS A 200 16.28 8.82 27.48
CA LYS A 200 17.35 9.66 28.02
C LYS A 200 16.97 11.11 27.70
N ASP A 201 16.81 11.91 28.74
CA ASP A 201 16.60 13.36 28.65
C ASP A 201 17.81 14.07 28.01
#